data_AF-A0A6L6BNH0-F1
#
_entry.id   AF-A0A6L6BNH0-F1
#
_cell.length_a   1.000
_cell.length_b   1.000
_cell.length_c   1.000
_cell.angle_alpha   90.00
_cell.angle_beta   90.00
_cell.angle_gamma   90.00
#
_symmetry.space_group_name_H-M   'P 1'
#
loop_
_entity.id
_entity.type
_entity.pdbx_description
1 polymer ?
#
loop_
_entity_poly.entity_id
_entity_poly.type
_entity_poly.pdbx_seq_one_letter_code
_entity_poly.pdbx_strand_id
1 'polypeptide(L)'
;MRTRRPVFLASLMLILGAGCSYGAQDSSQVIGRDLQSDMNEQSPSASSESGVGRIYLQRTDNESTQRLVVVQRDVLNEPPQIIKALFDGPTTSEQDESLRSAIPQGTKLISARYVATDIVKIDISENIFQATGDDLVSAVAQIVLTLSEIQGVERILLVVQGQTQEWPRGDGSLTSEPLTSFDYPGRAASSQPAFPTIVDPLL
;
A
#
# COMPACT_ATOMS: atom_id res chain seq x y z
N MET A 1 22.40 47.12 45.30
CA MET A 1 21.44 47.20 46.45
C MET A 1 20.14 46.55 45.99
N ARG A 2 19.28 45.85 46.76
CA ARG A 2 19.20 45.35 48.16
C ARG A 2 18.04 44.31 48.18
N THR A 3 17.96 43.21 48.95
CA THR A 3 18.93 42.37 49.71
C THR A 3 18.26 41.08 50.21
N ARG A 4 18.97 39.93 50.16
CA ARG A 4 18.87 38.75 51.08
C ARG A 4 17.61 37.83 51.10
N ARG A 5 17.91 36.53 50.87
CA ARG A 5 17.31 35.27 51.45
C ARG A 5 17.13 35.38 53.01
N PRO A 6 16.38 34.53 53.77
CA PRO A 6 16.42 33.04 53.69
C PRO A 6 15.30 32.12 54.30
N VAL A 7 15.30 30.84 53.84
CA VAL A 7 15.23 29.55 54.61
C VAL A 7 14.00 29.16 55.48
N PHE A 8 13.87 27.83 55.66
CA PHE A 8 12.96 27.02 56.51
C PHE A 8 11.67 26.51 55.82
N LEU A 9 11.19 25.27 56.05
CA LEU A 9 11.67 24.20 56.93
C LEU A 9 11.45 22.81 56.30
N ALA A 10 12.17 21.79 56.78
CA ALA A 10 12.08 20.41 56.30
C ALA A 10 10.73 19.74 56.66
N SER A 11 10.34 18.72 55.88
CA SER A 11 9.74 17.53 56.48
C SER A 11 10.15 16.26 55.73
N LEU A 12 10.87 15.41 56.45
CA LEU A 12 11.24 14.05 56.09
C LEU A 12 10.02 13.15 56.29
N MET A 13 9.60 12.38 55.28
CA MET A 13 8.69 11.25 55.52
C MET A 13 9.28 9.96 54.96
N LEU A 14 9.67 9.10 55.89
CA LEU A 14 10.30 7.82 55.69
C LEU A 14 9.23 6.76 55.43
N ILE A 15 9.25 6.08 54.29
CA ILE A 15 8.38 4.92 54.04
C ILE A 15 9.27 3.67 53.93
N LEU A 16 9.25 2.85 54.98
CA LEU A 16 9.80 1.49 54.94
C LEU A 16 8.78 0.59 54.23
N GLY A 17 9.11 0.11 53.03
CA GLY A 17 8.46 -1.03 52.38
C GLY A 17 9.34 -2.27 52.54
N ALA A 18 8.77 -3.37 53.04
CA ALA A 18 9.50 -4.62 53.26
C ALA A 18 9.99 -5.24 51.94
N GLY A 19 11.16 -5.87 51.96
CA GLY A 19 11.76 -6.47 50.76
C GLY A 19 11.38 -7.93 50.53
N CYS A 20 11.61 -8.38 49.30
CA CYS A 20 11.90 -9.78 48.99
C CYS A 20 13.27 -9.84 48.30
N SER A 21 14.32 -10.19 49.05
CA SER A 21 15.64 -10.47 48.48
C SER A 21 15.63 -11.85 47.83
N TYR A 22 15.38 -11.92 46.52
CA TYR A 22 15.63 -13.13 45.74
C TYR A 22 17.11 -13.19 45.35
N GLY A 23 17.88 -13.96 46.12
CA GLY A 23 19.26 -14.31 45.82
C GLY A 23 19.37 -15.79 45.47
N ALA A 24 19.45 -16.10 44.17
CA ALA A 24 19.81 -17.40 43.59
C ALA A 24 19.92 -17.21 42.06
N GLN A 25 20.89 -17.78 41.33
CA GLN A 25 22.15 -18.41 41.72
C GLN A 25 23.04 -18.40 40.46
N ASP A 26 24.28 -17.91 40.55
CA ASP A 26 25.20 -17.99 39.40
C ASP A 26 25.78 -19.40 39.31
N SER A 27 25.33 -20.15 38.32
CA SER A 27 25.96 -21.40 37.88
C SER A 27 26.09 -21.38 36.37
N SER A 28 27.01 -20.55 35.88
CA SER A 28 27.45 -20.57 34.47
C SER A 28 28.01 -21.96 34.10
N GLN A 29 27.14 -22.84 33.59
CA GLN A 29 27.58 -24.10 32.99
C GLN A 29 28.25 -23.79 31.66
N VAL A 30 29.53 -24.15 31.56
CA VAL A 30 30.24 -24.16 30.28
C VAL A 30 29.56 -25.19 29.37
N ILE A 31 28.82 -24.72 28.37
CA ILE A 31 28.23 -25.58 27.35
C ILE A 31 29.39 -26.27 26.61
N GLY A 32 29.53 -27.57 26.82
CA GLY A 32 30.44 -28.41 26.03
C GLY A 32 30.07 -28.31 24.55
N ARG A 33 31.07 -28.20 23.68
CA ARG A 33 30.90 -27.96 22.23
C ARG A 33 30.47 -29.22 21.45
N ASP A 34 29.73 -30.09 22.12
CA ASP A 34 29.47 -31.47 21.70
C ASP A 34 27.97 -31.74 21.43
N LEU A 35 27.13 -30.70 21.51
CA LEU A 35 25.70 -30.71 21.15
C LEU A 35 25.38 -29.90 19.88
N GLN A 36 26.40 -29.39 19.18
CA GLN A 36 26.24 -28.43 18.06
C GLN A 36 25.85 -29.09 16.71
N SER A 37 25.41 -30.34 16.68
CA SER A 37 25.25 -31.14 15.44
C SER A 37 23.86 -31.66 15.12
N ASP A 38 22.86 -31.52 16.00
CA ASP A 38 21.52 -32.12 15.81
C ASP A 38 20.35 -31.14 16.00
N MET A 39 20.58 -29.85 15.70
CA MET A 39 19.51 -28.86 15.51
C MET A 39 19.65 -28.17 14.15
N ASN A 40 19.32 -28.92 13.09
CA ASN A 40 18.74 -28.34 11.89
C ASN A 40 17.28 -27.92 12.21
N GLU A 41 17.12 -27.00 13.16
CA GLU A 41 15.87 -26.27 13.31
C GLU A 41 15.80 -25.26 12.18
N GLN A 42 15.04 -25.66 11.16
CA GLN A 42 14.72 -24.88 9.99
C GLN A 42 14.17 -23.53 10.45
N SER A 43 15.00 -22.47 10.34
CA SER A 43 14.65 -21.10 10.68
C SER A 43 13.23 -20.83 10.16
N PRO A 44 12.29 -20.36 11.01
CA PRO A 44 10.90 -20.26 10.60
C PRO A 44 10.83 -19.41 9.34
N SER A 45 10.27 -20.00 8.28
CA SER A 45 10.05 -19.32 7.01
C SER A 45 9.44 -17.97 7.28
N ALA A 46 9.89 -16.94 6.54
CA ALA A 46 9.39 -15.58 6.66
C ALA A 46 7.87 -15.61 6.83
N SER A 47 7.40 -15.16 8.00
CA SER A 47 5.97 -15.12 8.30
C SER A 47 5.32 -14.30 7.22
N SER A 48 4.57 -14.96 6.32
CA SER A 48 3.75 -14.27 5.34
C SER A 48 2.72 -13.48 6.13
N GLU A 49 2.98 -12.19 6.31
CA GLU A 49 2.01 -11.27 6.90
C GLU A 49 0.82 -11.21 5.93
N SER A 50 -0.19 -12.03 6.21
CA SER A 50 -1.40 -12.11 5.39
C SER A 50 -2.21 -10.84 5.55
N GLY A 51 -2.66 -10.29 4.44
CA GLY A 51 -3.43 -9.04 4.39
C GLY A 51 -4.42 -9.08 3.24
N VAL A 52 -5.42 -8.21 3.29
CA VAL A 52 -6.40 -8.05 2.20
C VAL A 52 -6.17 -6.71 1.53
N GLY A 53 -5.36 -6.73 0.47
CA GLY A 53 -5.15 -5.60 -0.41
C GLY A 53 -6.24 -5.49 -1.46
N ARG A 54 -6.30 -4.35 -2.15
CA ARG A 54 -7.21 -4.11 -3.28
C ARG A 54 -6.45 -3.60 -4.49
N ILE A 55 -6.77 -4.15 -5.66
CA ILE A 55 -6.25 -3.68 -6.95
C ILE A 55 -7.40 -3.31 -7.87
N TYR A 56 -7.14 -2.42 -8.82
CA TYR A 56 -8.05 -2.17 -9.93
C TYR A 56 -7.64 -3.00 -11.16
N LEU A 57 -8.62 -3.62 -11.82
CA LEU A 57 -8.47 -4.33 -13.09
C LEU A 57 -9.46 -3.78 -14.11
N GLN A 58 -9.13 -3.84 -15.40
CA GLN A 58 -9.97 -3.33 -16.47
C GLN A 58 -11.03 -4.37 -16.88
N ARG A 59 -12.28 -3.92 -17.01
CA ARG A 59 -13.39 -4.64 -17.62
C ARG A 59 -13.99 -3.77 -18.72
N THR A 60 -14.28 -4.35 -19.88
CA THR A 60 -15.11 -3.71 -20.90
C THR A 60 -16.57 -4.05 -20.61
N ASP A 61 -17.44 -3.05 -20.51
CA ASP A 61 -18.88 -3.28 -20.35
C ASP A 61 -19.60 -3.54 -21.68
N ASN A 62 -20.91 -3.81 -21.62
CA ASN A 62 -21.72 -4.11 -22.81
C ASN A 62 -21.83 -2.93 -23.79
N GLU A 63 -21.55 -1.71 -23.34
CA GLU A 63 -21.53 -0.49 -24.16
C GLU A 63 -20.13 -0.21 -24.74
N SER A 64 -19.23 -1.20 -24.66
CA SER A 64 -17.80 -1.10 -25.05
C SER A 64 -17.01 -0.07 -24.25
N THR A 65 -17.51 0.39 -23.11
CA THR A 65 -16.80 1.33 -22.23
C THR A 65 -15.83 0.55 -21.35
N GLN A 66 -14.56 0.97 -21.35
CA GLN A 66 -13.56 0.44 -20.44
C GLN A 66 -13.76 1.06 -19.04
N ARG A 67 -13.90 0.23 -18.00
CA ARG A 67 -13.94 0.67 -16.60
C ARG A 67 -13.00 -0.15 -15.74
N LEU A 68 -12.46 0.49 -14.72
CA LEU A 68 -11.61 -0.12 -13.71
C LEU A 68 -12.49 -0.61 -12.55
N VAL A 69 -12.50 -1.92 -12.33
CA VAL A 69 -13.22 -2.58 -11.23
C VAL A 69 -12.25 -2.97 -10.11
N VAL A 70 -12.67 -2.81 -8.86
CA VAL A 70 -11.87 -3.20 -7.69
C VAL A 70 -11.95 -4.71 -7.44
N VAL A 71 -10.81 -5.32 -7.14
CA VAL A 71 -10.68 -6.75 -6.83
C VAL A 71 -9.77 -6.94 -5.62
N GLN A 72 -10.09 -7.91 -4.76
CA GLN A 72 -9.33 -8.19 -3.54
C GLN A 72 -8.16 -9.13 -3.82
N ARG A 73 -7.05 -8.93 -3.10
CA ARG A 73 -5.82 -9.73 -3.18
C ARG A 73 -5.41 -10.16 -1.77
N ASP A 74 -5.02 -11.43 -1.60
CA ASP A 74 -4.37 -11.93 -0.39
C ASP A 74 -2.89 -11.50 -0.39
N VAL A 75 -2.67 -10.20 -0.14
CA VAL A 75 -1.39 -9.52 -0.03
C VAL A 75 -1.52 -8.37 0.96
N LEU A 76 -0.42 -7.97 1.58
CA LEU A 76 -0.38 -6.76 2.41
C LEU A 76 -0.88 -5.53 1.63
N ASN A 77 -1.69 -4.70 2.29
CA ASN A 77 -2.14 -3.41 1.77
C ASN A 77 -1.07 -2.33 1.92
N GLU A 78 0.15 -2.65 1.50
CA GLU A 78 1.34 -1.79 1.55
C GLU A 78 1.86 -1.53 0.12
N PRO A 79 2.44 -0.35 -0.18
CA PRO A 79 2.70 0.05 -1.57
C PRO A 79 3.54 -0.94 -2.38
N PRO A 80 4.66 -1.53 -1.89
CA PRO A 80 5.44 -2.50 -2.66
C PRO A 80 4.68 -3.78 -2.98
N GLN A 81 3.91 -4.30 -2.03
CA GLN A 81 3.19 -5.55 -2.14
C GLN A 81 1.98 -5.41 -3.08
N ILE A 82 1.17 -4.35 -2.90
CA ILE A 82 -0.03 -4.16 -3.72
C ILE A 82 0.32 -3.81 -5.17
N ILE A 83 1.34 -2.97 -5.40
CA ILE A 83 1.73 -2.60 -6.75
C ILE A 83 2.41 -3.75 -7.49
N LYS A 84 3.14 -4.62 -6.77
CA LYS A 84 3.64 -5.88 -7.35
C LYS A 84 2.47 -6.78 -7.75
N ALA A 85 1.49 -6.97 -6.87
CA ALA A 85 0.30 -7.80 -7.16
C ALA A 85 -0.54 -7.26 -8.32
N LEU A 86 -0.53 -5.94 -8.54
CA LEU A 86 -1.11 -5.30 -9.72
C LEU A 86 -0.33 -5.61 -11.00
N PHE A 87 1.01 -5.55 -10.93
CA PHE A 87 1.92 -5.75 -12.08
C PHE A 87 2.07 -7.23 -12.47
N ASP A 88 1.87 -8.14 -11.53
CA ASP A 88 1.71 -9.58 -11.79
C ASP A 88 0.43 -9.88 -12.63
N GLY A 89 -0.54 -8.95 -12.64
CA GLY A 89 -1.71 -8.95 -13.52
C GLY A 89 -2.94 -9.69 -12.98
N PRO A 90 -3.96 -9.92 -13.83
CA PRO A 90 -5.14 -10.72 -13.49
C PRO A 90 -4.80 -12.22 -13.44
N THR A 91 -5.33 -12.91 -12.45
CA THR A 91 -5.30 -14.37 -12.32
C THR A 91 -6.18 -15.04 -13.39
N THR A 92 -6.04 -16.36 -13.59
CA THR A 92 -6.87 -17.11 -14.54
C THR A 92 -8.37 -16.92 -14.29
N SER A 93 -8.82 -17.03 -13.04
CA SER A 93 -10.24 -16.86 -12.70
C SER A 93 -10.77 -15.46 -13.00
N GLU A 94 -9.96 -14.42 -12.77
CA GLU A 94 -10.30 -13.05 -13.15
C GLU A 94 -10.32 -12.87 -14.66
N GLN A 95 -9.42 -13.56 -15.38
CA GLN A 95 -9.41 -13.55 -16.84
C GLN A 95 -10.65 -14.24 -17.42
N ASP A 96 -11.16 -15.29 -16.77
CA ASP A 96 -12.43 -15.96 -17.10
C ASP A 96 -13.63 -15.01 -16.86
N GLU A 97 -13.58 -14.17 -15.81
CA GLU A 97 -14.51 -13.05 -15.59
C GLU A 97 -14.28 -11.83 -16.51
N SER A 98 -13.53 -12.02 -17.61
CA SER A 98 -13.18 -11.01 -18.61
C SER A 98 -12.43 -9.79 -18.07
N LEU A 99 -11.73 -9.92 -16.94
CA LEU A 99 -10.85 -8.88 -16.40
C LEU A 99 -9.47 -8.91 -17.07
N ARG A 100 -8.93 -7.72 -17.34
CA ARG A 100 -7.65 -7.50 -18.02
C ARG A 100 -6.84 -6.46 -17.25
N SER A 101 -5.56 -6.32 -17.59
CA SER A 101 -4.75 -5.18 -17.15
C SER A 101 -4.70 -4.13 -18.26
N ALA A 102 -4.76 -2.85 -17.90
CA ALA A 102 -4.44 -1.74 -18.80
C ALA A 102 -2.93 -1.53 -18.88
N ILE A 103 -2.20 -1.88 -17.81
CA ILE A 103 -0.72 -1.80 -17.75
C ILE A 103 -0.12 -2.79 -18.76
N PRO A 104 0.75 -2.35 -19.69
CA PRO A 104 1.42 -3.21 -20.66
C PRO A 104 2.23 -4.34 -20.02
N GLN A 105 2.19 -5.51 -20.65
CA GLN A 105 3.00 -6.66 -20.21
C GLN A 105 4.50 -6.32 -20.27
N GLY A 106 5.24 -6.79 -19.27
CA GLY A 106 6.67 -6.50 -19.13
C GLY A 106 6.98 -5.15 -18.50
N THR A 107 5.99 -4.35 -18.10
CA THR A 107 6.20 -3.22 -17.18
C THR A 107 6.69 -3.74 -15.83
N LYS A 108 7.84 -3.25 -15.37
CA LYS A 108 8.50 -3.71 -14.14
C LYS A 108 8.46 -2.63 -13.09
N LEU A 109 8.20 -3.02 -11.84
CA LEU A 109 8.45 -2.19 -10.67
C LEU A 109 9.96 -2.14 -10.40
N ILE A 110 10.52 -0.93 -10.33
CA ILE A 110 11.89 -0.67 -9.88
C ILE A 110 11.89 -0.36 -8.39
N SER A 111 10.97 0.51 -7.92
CA SER A 111 10.77 0.74 -6.49
C SER A 111 9.39 1.34 -6.18
N ALA A 112 8.87 1.05 -4.98
CA ALA A 112 7.73 1.73 -4.40
C ALA A 112 8.08 2.14 -2.97
N ARG A 113 7.89 3.41 -2.60
CA ARG A 113 8.14 3.90 -1.23
C ARG A 113 7.41 5.20 -0.94
N TYR A 114 7.04 5.41 0.32
CA TYR A 114 6.67 6.73 0.81
C TYR A 114 7.84 7.72 0.64
N VAL A 115 7.52 8.94 0.21
CA VAL A 115 8.45 10.09 0.14
C VAL A 115 7.94 11.29 0.93
N ALA A 116 6.67 11.27 1.31
CA ALA A 116 6.06 12.07 2.37
C ALA A 116 5.01 11.20 3.07
N THR A 117 4.32 11.72 4.10
CA THR A 117 3.27 11.00 4.83
C THR A 117 2.17 10.47 3.91
N ASP A 118 1.78 11.25 2.90
CA ASP A 118 0.66 10.99 2.00
C ASP A 118 1.08 10.74 0.53
N ILE A 119 2.38 10.85 0.23
CA ILE A 119 2.94 10.68 -1.12
C ILE A 119 3.72 9.38 -1.21
N VAL A 120 3.27 8.47 -2.07
CA VAL A 120 4.04 7.30 -2.51
C VAL A 120 4.74 7.62 -3.83
N LYS A 121 6.04 7.40 -3.91
CA LYS A 121 6.78 7.39 -5.19
C LYS A 121 6.87 5.98 -5.75
N ILE A 122 6.48 5.84 -7.01
CA ILE A 122 6.54 4.61 -7.81
C ILE A 122 7.51 4.84 -8.96
N ASP A 123 8.51 3.97 -9.08
CA ASP A 123 9.52 3.98 -10.13
C ASP A 123 9.40 2.70 -10.96
N ILE A 124 9.23 2.83 -12.28
CA ILE A 124 8.91 1.72 -13.19
C ILE A 124 9.75 1.74 -14.47
N SER A 125 9.73 0.63 -15.22
CA SER A 125 10.35 0.55 -16.55
C SER A 125 9.57 1.31 -17.62
N GLU A 126 10.26 1.67 -18.70
CA GLU A 126 9.73 2.37 -19.88
C GLU A 126 8.65 1.61 -20.66
N ASN A 127 8.43 0.32 -20.37
CA ASN A 127 7.41 -0.50 -21.02
C ASN A 127 5.98 0.02 -20.84
N ILE A 128 5.74 0.87 -19.84
CA ILE A 128 4.47 1.59 -19.67
C ILE A 128 4.08 2.39 -20.92
N PHE A 129 5.06 2.91 -21.67
CA PHE A 129 4.85 3.66 -22.91
C PHE A 129 4.56 2.78 -24.14
N GLN A 130 4.40 1.46 -23.96
CA GLN A 130 3.75 0.62 -24.98
C GLN A 130 2.23 0.88 -25.03
N ALA A 131 1.64 1.36 -23.93
CA ALA A 131 0.31 1.97 -23.95
C ALA A 131 0.41 3.41 -24.47
N THR A 132 -0.57 3.84 -25.26
CA THR A 132 -0.65 5.21 -25.81
C THR A 132 -2.10 5.69 -25.82
N GLY A 133 -2.32 7.00 -25.88
CA GLY A 133 -3.67 7.56 -25.89
C GLY A 133 -4.50 7.13 -24.67
N ASP A 134 -5.71 6.65 -24.90
CA ASP A 134 -6.61 6.23 -23.83
C ASP A 134 -6.12 5.02 -23.02
N ASP A 135 -5.41 4.08 -23.67
CA ASP A 135 -4.82 2.93 -22.97
C ASP A 135 -3.77 3.38 -21.95
N LEU A 136 -3.02 4.46 -22.24
CA LEU A 136 -2.07 5.04 -21.28
C LEU A 136 -2.79 5.73 -20.12
N VAL A 137 -3.89 6.43 -20.38
CA VAL A 137 -4.76 7.01 -19.34
C VAL A 137 -5.29 5.91 -18.43
N SER A 138 -5.80 4.82 -19.00
CA SER A 138 -6.30 3.65 -18.26
C SER A 138 -5.19 2.96 -17.46
N ALA A 139 -3.98 2.80 -18.01
CA ALA A 139 -2.83 2.22 -17.30
C ALA A 139 -2.39 3.05 -16.09
N VAL A 140 -2.30 4.38 -16.24
CA VAL A 140 -1.93 5.28 -15.13
C VAL A 140 -3.07 5.36 -14.11
N ALA A 141 -4.32 5.46 -14.54
CA ALA A 141 -5.49 5.39 -13.66
C ALA A 141 -5.51 4.11 -12.83
N GLN A 142 -5.19 2.96 -13.43
CA GLN A 142 -5.14 1.66 -12.75
C GLN A 142 -4.09 1.64 -11.62
N ILE A 143 -2.92 2.25 -11.84
CA ILE A 143 -1.86 2.41 -10.82
C ILE A 143 -2.33 3.35 -9.70
N VAL A 144 -2.83 4.53 -10.06
CA VAL A 144 -3.20 5.60 -9.12
C VAL A 144 -4.35 5.15 -8.22
N LEU A 145 -5.45 4.64 -8.79
CA LEU A 145 -6.61 4.17 -8.03
C LEU A 145 -6.26 2.99 -7.11
N THR A 146 -5.41 2.06 -7.55
CA THR A 146 -4.93 0.94 -6.71
C THR A 146 -4.18 1.43 -5.48
N LEU A 147 -3.29 2.41 -5.63
CA LEU A 147 -2.52 2.95 -4.50
C LEU A 147 -3.38 3.83 -3.58
N SER A 148 -4.39 4.52 -4.11
CA SER A 148 -5.36 5.30 -3.33
C SER A 148 -6.30 4.46 -2.45
N GLU A 149 -6.34 3.12 -2.58
CA GLU A 149 -7.02 2.23 -1.62
C GLU A 149 -6.21 1.99 -0.33
N ILE A 150 -4.91 2.37 -0.30
CA ILE A 150 -4.10 2.32 0.92
C ILE A 150 -4.46 3.51 1.80
N GLN A 151 -4.81 3.24 3.06
CA GLN A 151 -5.16 4.29 4.01
C GLN A 151 -4.00 5.26 4.22
N GLY A 152 -4.24 6.54 3.94
CA GLY A 152 -3.25 7.61 4.06
C GLY A 152 -2.46 7.90 2.78
N VAL A 153 -2.60 7.11 1.71
CA VAL A 153 -2.02 7.43 0.40
C VAL A 153 -3.00 8.29 -0.39
N GLU A 154 -2.68 9.57 -0.52
CA GLU A 154 -3.50 10.54 -1.29
C GLU A 154 -2.88 10.87 -2.65
N ARG A 155 -1.55 10.80 -2.76
CA ARG A 155 -0.78 11.27 -3.91
C ARG A 155 0.26 10.25 -4.38
N ILE A 156 0.37 10.09 -5.70
CA ILE A 156 1.26 9.13 -6.35
C ILE A 156 2.23 9.88 -7.27
N LEU A 157 3.50 9.91 -6.90
CA LEU A 157 4.57 10.41 -7.77
C LEU A 157 5.07 9.25 -8.64
N LEU A 158 4.56 9.16 -9.86
CA LEU A 158 4.96 8.13 -10.83
C LEU A 158 6.15 8.62 -11.66
N VAL A 159 7.24 7.84 -11.69
CA VAL A 159 8.47 8.13 -12.46
C VAL A 159 8.92 6.91 -13.26
N VAL A 160 9.68 7.14 -14.33
CA VAL A 160 10.23 6.07 -15.18
C VAL A 160 11.75 6.11 -15.10
N GLN A 161 12.36 5.01 -14.65
CA GLN A 161 13.81 4.89 -14.46
C GLN A 161 14.41 6.09 -13.69
N GLY A 162 13.73 6.47 -12.61
CA GLY A 162 14.05 7.62 -11.77
C GLY A 162 13.79 9.01 -12.37
N GLN A 163 13.36 9.11 -13.63
CA GLN A 163 13.09 10.37 -14.32
C GLN A 163 11.60 10.77 -14.20
N THR A 164 11.34 12.02 -13.81
CA THR A 164 10.00 12.62 -13.85
C THR A 164 9.45 12.60 -15.28
N GLN A 165 8.16 12.31 -15.41
CA GLN A 165 7.43 12.28 -16.68
C GLN A 165 6.21 13.20 -16.58
N GLU A 166 5.65 13.58 -17.74
CA GLU A 166 4.30 14.13 -17.80
C GLU A 166 3.31 13.00 -18.05
N TRP A 167 2.28 12.91 -17.20
CA TRP A 167 1.25 11.87 -17.28
C TRP A 167 -0.10 12.45 -17.72
N PRO A 168 -0.87 11.71 -18.52
CA PRO A 168 -2.20 12.14 -18.92
C PRO A 168 -3.22 11.86 -17.80
N ARG A 169 -4.05 12.85 -17.52
CA ARG A 169 -5.22 12.76 -16.64
C ARG A 169 -6.42 12.22 -17.41
N GLY A 170 -7.50 11.90 -16.69
CA GLY A 170 -8.75 11.40 -17.26
C GLY A 170 -9.46 12.37 -18.22
N ASP A 171 -9.15 13.67 -18.15
CA ASP A 171 -9.64 14.71 -19.07
C ASP A 171 -8.72 14.96 -20.28
N GLY A 172 -7.61 14.22 -20.39
CA GLY A 172 -6.61 14.36 -21.45
C GLY A 172 -5.56 15.46 -21.23
N SER A 173 -5.62 16.21 -20.13
CA SER A 173 -4.55 17.16 -19.75
C SER A 173 -3.29 16.43 -19.27
N LEU A 174 -2.12 17.05 -19.45
CA LEU A 174 -0.83 16.52 -19.00
C LEU A 174 -0.41 17.17 -17.68
N THR A 175 0.30 16.42 -16.83
CA THR A 175 0.88 16.96 -15.59
C THR A 175 2.14 16.23 -15.16
N SER A 176 3.09 16.95 -14.58
CA SER A 176 4.28 16.42 -13.89
C SER A 176 4.13 16.39 -12.36
N GLU A 177 3.00 16.87 -11.83
CA GLU A 177 2.69 16.87 -10.40
C GLU A 177 2.28 15.45 -9.92
N PRO A 178 2.37 15.16 -8.61
CA PRO A 178 1.86 13.92 -8.04
C PRO A 178 0.36 13.73 -8.34
N LEU A 179 0.03 12.54 -8.84
CA LEU A 179 -1.31 12.17 -9.32
C LEU A 179 -2.22 11.74 -8.17
N THR A 180 -3.52 11.96 -8.32
CA THR A 180 -4.57 11.62 -7.34
C THR A 180 -5.69 10.80 -7.99
N SER A 181 -6.49 10.11 -7.18
CA SER A 181 -7.71 9.45 -7.66
C SER A 181 -8.70 10.42 -8.33
N PHE A 182 -8.70 11.70 -7.94
CA PHE A 182 -9.54 12.75 -8.53
C PHE A 182 -9.13 13.13 -9.96
N ASP A 183 -7.90 12.83 -10.38
CA ASP A 183 -7.44 13.08 -11.76
C ASP A 183 -8.05 12.10 -12.77
N TYR A 184 -8.73 11.04 -12.32
CA TYR A 184 -9.30 9.98 -13.16
C TYR A 184 -10.82 9.79 -12.95
N PRO A 185 -11.62 10.86 -13.08
CA PRO A 185 -13.06 10.80 -12.86
C PRO A 185 -13.73 9.82 -13.85
N GLY A 186 -14.68 9.03 -13.35
CA GLY A 186 -15.44 8.07 -14.17
C GLY A 186 -14.67 6.83 -14.63
N ARG A 187 -13.35 6.73 -14.43
CA ARG A 187 -12.56 5.53 -14.77
C ARG A 187 -12.88 4.36 -13.86
N ALA A 188 -13.08 4.60 -12.56
CA ALA A 188 -13.54 3.58 -11.63
C ALA A 188 -15.01 3.24 -11.86
N ALA A 189 -15.34 1.95 -11.91
CA ALA A 189 -16.73 1.49 -11.90
C ALA A 189 -17.36 1.84 -10.55
N SER A 190 -18.46 2.60 -10.58
CA SER A 190 -19.21 2.94 -9.37
C SER A 190 -19.78 1.67 -8.72
N SER A 191 -19.52 1.47 -7.42
CA SER A 191 -20.19 0.43 -6.61
C SER A 191 -21.69 0.71 -6.38
N GLN A 192 -22.20 1.85 -6.86
CA GLN A 192 -23.62 2.16 -6.87
C GLN A 192 -24.34 1.19 -7.82
N PRO A 193 -25.31 0.37 -7.35
CA PRO A 193 -26.16 -0.38 -8.26
C PRO A 193 -26.95 0.59 -9.13
N ALA A 194 -27.27 0.19 -10.37
CA ALA A 194 -28.23 0.92 -11.17
C ALA A 194 -29.55 1.02 -10.39
N PHE A 195 -29.95 2.25 -10.04
CA PHE A 195 -31.23 2.46 -9.37
C PHE A 195 -32.33 1.87 -10.25
N PRO A 196 -33.20 0.99 -9.74
CA PRO A 196 -34.34 0.54 -10.51
C PRO A 196 -35.19 1.77 -10.84
N THR A 197 -35.48 1.96 -12.13
CA THR A 197 -36.46 2.95 -12.56
C THR A 197 -37.77 2.64 -11.85
N ILE A 198 -38.28 3.60 -11.06
CA ILE A 198 -39.59 3.47 -10.44
C ILE A 198 -40.59 3.29 -11.59
N VAL A 199 -41.18 2.10 -11.68
CA VAL A 199 -42.37 1.89 -12.51
C VAL A 199 -43.49 2.67 -11.87
N ASP A 200 -44.05 3.61 -12.63
CA ASP A 200 -45.08 4.54 -12.16
C ASP A 200 -46.32 3.72 -11.71
N PRO A 201 -46.76 3.79 -10.44
CA PRO A 201 -47.79 2.88 -9.90
C PRO A 201 -49.23 3.25 -10.34
N LEU A 202 -49.39 3.93 -11.48
CA LEU A 202 -50.66 4.43 -12.01
C LEU A 202 -50.91 3.95 -13.45
N LEU A 203 -51.00 2.62 -13.62
CA LEU A 203 -51.65 1.94 -14.75
C LEU A 203 -52.52 0.79 -14.23
#